data_AF-A0A8J8AP65-F1
#
_entry.id   AF-A0A8J8AP65-F1
#
_cell.length_a   1.000
_cell.length_b   1.000
_cell.length_c   1.000
_cell.angle_alpha   90.00
_cell.angle_beta   90.00
_cell.angle_gamma   90.00
#
_symmetry.space_group_name_H-M   'P 1'
#
loop_
_entity.id
_entity.type
_entity.pdbx_description
1 polymer ?
#
loop_
_entity_poly.entity_id
_entity_poly.type
_entity_poly.pdbx_seq_one_letter_code
_entity_poly.pdbx_strand_id
1 'polypeptide(L)'
;MTSPSSRPDWVPPEAGAEFATRVVAGTPARAVPGAQKKRRAPDDVPALAAAIRTGDRGALARGITLIESRAATHRAAADELLRALSPHSGGAVRVGITGPPGAGKSTFIDAFGTLLCTAGKKVAVLSVDPSSPITHGSILGDKARMEKLSRQPNAFIRPSPSGCELGGVARRTRETIVLCEAAGFDVVLVETVGVGQSEVLVRGMVDCFLVLLLAGAGDELQGIKKGIIELADVLAVNKADGDNRTRAEAAQREFARALHYLAAPEGAWQPPVLACSAYTNEGVPEVWAAVERFVAYARGQGSFELRRREQALAWLEALVDEGLREAFAAQPAAARLRRELAQQVASGQLPAPTAARQLLAAAGMTQPPT
;
A
#
# COMPACT_ATOMS: atom_id res chain seq x y z
N MET A 1 0.45 58.42 9.78
CA MET A 1 -0.76 58.48 10.64
C MET A 1 -1.52 57.17 10.48
N THR A 2 -1.22 56.19 11.33
CA THR A 2 -1.84 54.84 11.31
C THR A 2 -3.12 54.86 12.13
N SER A 3 -4.27 54.64 11.49
CA SER A 3 -5.53 54.40 12.20
C SER A 3 -5.51 53.02 12.87
N PRO A 4 -5.73 52.90 14.19
CA PRO A 4 -5.66 51.61 14.88
C PRO A 4 -7.02 50.90 14.93
N SER A 5 -6.96 49.56 14.83
CA SER A 5 -7.99 48.57 15.19
C SER A 5 -9.22 48.42 14.31
N SER A 6 -9.18 47.46 13.37
CA SER A 6 -10.40 46.77 12.94
C SER A 6 -10.73 45.69 13.96
N ARG A 7 -11.97 45.72 14.47
CA ARG A 7 -12.54 44.59 15.21
C ARG A 7 -12.84 43.47 14.20
N PRO A 8 -12.55 42.20 14.51
CA PRO A 8 -12.93 41.09 13.65
C PRO A 8 -14.46 41.01 13.47
N ASP A 9 -14.92 40.67 12.27
CA ASP A 9 -16.35 40.71 11.87
C ASP A 9 -17.26 39.74 12.65
N TRP A 10 -16.68 38.81 13.42
CA TRP A 10 -17.40 37.82 14.22
C TRP A 10 -17.65 38.27 15.68
N VAL A 11 -17.14 39.45 16.08
CA VAL A 11 -17.36 39.99 17.44
C VAL A 11 -18.77 40.60 17.54
N PRO A 12 -19.62 40.17 18.49
CA PRO A 12 -20.96 40.72 18.67
C PRO A 12 -20.95 42.23 18.98
N PRO A 13 -21.96 43.01 18.54
CA PRO A 13 -21.98 44.47 18.69
C PRO A 13 -21.91 44.96 20.14
N GLU A 14 -22.40 44.15 21.09
CA GLU A 14 -22.53 44.49 22.52
C GLU A 14 -21.43 43.87 23.40
N ALA A 15 -20.39 43.28 22.79
CA ALA A 15 -19.30 42.66 23.53
C ALA A 15 -18.48 43.70 24.32
N GLY A 16 -18.36 43.49 25.64
CA GLY A 16 -17.57 44.32 26.55
C GLY A 16 -16.06 44.04 26.49
N ALA A 17 -15.32 44.56 27.46
CA ALA A 17 -13.85 44.53 27.48
C ALA A 17 -13.24 43.12 27.60
N GLU A 18 -14.06 42.09 27.86
CA GLU A 18 -13.64 40.69 27.90
C GLU A 18 -13.18 40.12 26.53
N PHE A 19 -13.54 40.75 25.41
CA PHE A 19 -13.05 40.38 24.07
C PHE A 19 -11.76 41.13 23.71
N ALA A 20 -10.64 40.71 24.29
CA ALA A 20 -9.32 41.34 24.13
C ALA A 20 -8.60 40.96 22.80
N THR A 21 -9.31 40.76 21.70
CA THR A 21 -8.70 40.38 20.42
C THR A 21 -8.71 41.57 19.45
N ARG A 22 -7.55 41.96 18.91
CA ARG A 22 -7.41 43.06 17.94
C ARG A 22 -6.68 42.57 16.70
N VAL A 23 -7.11 43.03 15.52
CA VAL A 23 -6.35 42.85 14.27
C VAL A 23 -5.22 43.87 14.25
N VAL A 24 -3.99 43.38 14.18
CA VAL A 24 -2.79 44.20 13.98
C VAL A 24 -2.31 44.07 12.55
N ALA A 25 -1.82 45.17 11.97
CA ALA A 25 -1.21 45.14 10.65
C ALA A 25 0.01 44.20 10.67
N GLY A 26 0.08 43.30 9.69
CA GLY A 26 1.20 42.36 9.55
C GLY A 26 2.52 43.13 9.49
N THR A 27 3.46 42.79 10.36
CA THR A 27 4.80 43.36 10.31
C THR A 27 5.42 42.99 8.96
N PRO A 28 5.98 43.94 8.20
CA PRO A 28 6.66 43.59 6.96
C PRO A 28 7.73 42.57 7.29
N ALA A 29 7.70 41.43 6.59
CA ALA A 29 8.60 40.33 6.84
C ALA A 29 10.04 40.87 6.81
N ARG A 30 10.70 40.88 7.97
CA ARG A 30 12.14 41.08 8.02
C ARG A 30 12.70 39.94 7.18
N ALA A 31 13.43 40.26 6.12
CA ALA A 31 14.09 39.27 5.29
C ALA A 31 15.06 38.49 6.18
N VAL A 32 14.58 37.40 6.76
CA VAL A 32 15.43 36.31 7.20
C VAL A 32 16.22 35.95 5.95
N PRO A 33 17.57 35.91 5.99
CA PRO A 33 18.34 35.44 4.85
C PRO A 33 17.73 34.10 4.49
N GLY A 34 17.02 34.06 3.37
CA GLY A 34 16.39 32.84 2.91
C GLY A 34 17.55 31.89 2.78
N ALA A 35 17.60 30.86 3.64
CA ALA A 35 18.46 29.72 3.40
C ALA A 35 18.08 29.29 1.99
N GLN A 36 18.93 29.63 1.02
CA GLN A 36 18.81 29.14 -0.33
C GLN A 36 18.86 27.64 -0.12
N LYS A 37 17.68 26.99 -0.09
CA LYS A 37 17.59 25.56 -0.30
C LYS A 37 18.20 25.41 -1.67
N LYS A 38 19.51 25.12 -1.72
CA LYS A 38 20.15 24.57 -2.91
C LYS A 38 19.16 23.51 -3.35
N ARG A 39 18.46 23.75 -4.45
CA ARG A 39 17.81 22.67 -5.19
C ARG A 39 19.01 21.81 -5.57
N ARG A 40 19.34 20.84 -4.71
CA ARG A 40 20.32 19.82 -5.05
C ARG A 40 19.85 19.33 -6.41
N ALA A 41 20.79 19.27 -7.36
CA ALA A 41 20.57 18.64 -8.64
C ALA A 41 19.82 17.32 -8.43
N PRO A 42 18.99 16.85 -9.39
CA PRO A 42 18.33 15.54 -9.31
C PRO A 42 19.32 14.57 -8.67
N ASP A 43 18.95 14.09 -7.47
CA ASP A 43 19.88 13.54 -6.49
C ASP A 43 20.89 12.63 -7.21
N ASP A 44 22.20 12.85 -7.00
CA ASP A 44 23.25 11.93 -7.45
C ASP A 44 22.82 10.51 -7.05
N VAL A 45 22.33 9.73 -8.02
CA VAL A 45 21.62 8.47 -7.79
C VAL A 45 22.51 7.50 -7.03
N PRO A 46 23.80 7.33 -7.38
CA PRO A 46 24.77 6.62 -6.55
C PRO A 46 24.81 7.05 -5.08
N ALA A 47 24.86 8.36 -4.80
CA ALA A 47 24.89 8.87 -3.43
C ALA A 47 23.56 8.64 -2.70
N LEU A 48 22.42 8.79 -3.39
CA LEU A 48 21.10 8.50 -2.85
C LEU A 48 20.97 7.01 -2.50
N ALA A 49 21.39 6.12 -3.41
CA ALA A 49 21.39 4.68 -3.19
C ALA A 49 22.28 4.29 -1.99
N ALA A 50 23.47 4.89 -1.88
CA ALA A 50 24.36 4.66 -0.74
C ALA A 50 23.72 5.10 0.59
N ALA A 51 23.11 6.29 0.63
CA ALA A 51 22.42 6.78 1.83
C ALA A 51 21.24 5.88 2.23
N ILE A 52 20.46 5.40 1.26
CA ILE A 52 19.37 4.44 1.49
C ILE A 52 19.93 3.15 2.10
N ARG A 53 21.01 2.58 1.55
CA ARG A 53 21.63 1.36 2.10
C ARG A 53 22.14 1.51 3.53
N THR A 54 22.54 2.73 3.93
CA THR A 54 22.93 3.02 5.32
C THR A 54 21.75 3.25 6.26
N GLY A 55 20.51 3.16 5.77
CA GLY A 55 19.29 3.32 6.56
C GLY A 55 18.84 4.77 6.78
N ASP A 56 19.30 5.72 5.95
CA ASP A 56 18.86 7.12 6.05
C ASP A 56 17.38 7.23 5.65
N ARG A 57 16.52 7.55 6.63
CA ARG A 57 15.06 7.68 6.44
C ARG A 57 14.68 8.81 5.49
N GLY A 58 15.44 9.90 5.47
CA GLY A 58 15.21 11.02 4.56
C GLY A 58 15.59 10.67 3.13
N ALA A 59 16.69 9.92 2.95
CA ALA A 59 17.07 9.36 1.66
C ALA A 59 16.04 8.35 1.15
N LEU A 60 15.55 7.46 2.01
CA LEU A 60 14.48 6.52 1.67
C LEU A 60 13.22 7.25 1.18
N ALA A 61 12.75 8.26 1.91
CA ALA A 61 11.59 9.05 1.50
C ALA A 61 11.80 9.79 0.16
N ARG A 62 13.01 10.32 -0.09
CA ARG A 62 13.36 10.92 -1.39
C ARG A 62 13.39 9.88 -2.51
N GLY A 63 13.97 8.71 -2.27
CA GLY A 63 13.99 7.60 -3.21
C GLY A 63 12.58 7.14 -3.57
N ILE A 64 11.69 6.99 -2.58
CA ILE A 64 10.28 6.66 -2.79
C ILE A 64 9.59 7.74 -3.62
N THR A 65 9.81 9.02 -3.30
CA THR A 65 9.27 10.14 -4.09
C THR A 65 9.75 10.11 -5.54
N LEU A 66 11.00 9.73 -5.79
CA LEU A 66 11.58 9.61 -7.12
C LEU A 66 10.89 8.50 -7.93
N ILE A 67 10.76 7.29 -7.35
CA ILE A 67 10.09 6.16 -8.02
C ILE A 67 8.60 6.43 -8.22
N GLU A 68 7.90 7.09 -7.29
CA GLU A 68 6.48 7.40 -7.45
C GLU A 68 6.21 8.52 -8.48
N SER A 69 7.24 9.25 -8.90
CA SER A 69 7.08 10.40 -9.77
C SER A 69 6.57 10.01 -11.17
N ARG A 70 5.67 10.84 -11.72
CA ARG A 70 5.19 10.75 -13.11
C ARG A 70 5.99 11.58 -14.10
N ALA A 71 6.94 12.39 -13.61
CA ALA A 71 7.73 13.25 -14.47
C ALA A 71 8.62 12.39 -15.38
N ALA A 72 8.53 12.61 -16.69
CA ALA A 72 9.35 11.91 -17.67
C ALA A 72 10.85 12.03 -17.38
N THR A 73 11.27 13.19 -16.84
CA THR A 73 12.64 13.50 -16.44
C THR A 73 13.15 12.67 -15.27
N HIS A 74 12.27 12.11 -14.45
CA HIS A 74 12.65 11.29 -13.28
C HIS A 74 12.78 9.79 -13.61
N ARG A 75 12.23 9.33 -14.74
CA ARG A 75 12.18 7.89 -15.08
C ARG A 75 13.56 7.24 -15.12
N ALA A 76 14.50 7.85 -15.85
CA ALA A 76 15.86 7.31 -15.96
C ALA A 76 16.57 7.20 -14.59
N ALA A 77 16.42 8.23 -13.75
CA ALA A 77 17.00 8.23 -12.40
C ALA A 77 16.33 7.22 -11.46
N ALA A 78 15.01 7.01 -11.59
CA ALA A 78 14.28 5.99 -10.84
C ALA A 78 14.74 4.57 -11.23
N ASP A 79 14.90 4.30 -12.53
CA ASP A 79 15.38 3.02 -13.04
C ASP A 79 16.82 2.73 -12.60
N GLU A 80 17.69 3.76 -12.62
CA GLU A 80 19.06 3.66 -12.12
C GLU A 80 19.08 3.38 -10.61
N LEU A 81 18.23 4.07 -9.83
CA LEU A 81 18.12 3.87 -8.39
C LEU A 81 17.65 2.44 -8.06
N LEU A 82 16.61 1.95 -8.74
CA LEU A 82 16.11 0.60 -8.57
C LEU A 82 17.20 -0.42 -8.90
N ARG A 83 17.89 -0.27 -10.04
CA ARG A 83 19.00 -1.15 -10.44
C ARG A 83 20.11 -1.21 -9.38
N ALA A 84 20.45 -0.07 -8.77
CA ALA A 84 21.49 0.00 -7.74
C ALA A 84 21.06 -0.67 -6.41
N LEU A 85 19.75 -0.69 -6.10
CA LEU A 85 19.21 -1.20 -4.85
C LEU A 85 18.71 -2.65 -4.94
N SER A 86 18.26 -3.13 -6.10
CA SER A 86 17.74 -4.49 -6.29
C SER A 86 18.66 -5.60 -5.78
N PRO A 87 20.00 -5.56 -5.96
CA PRO A 87 20.90 -6.59 -5.42
C PRO A 87 20.92 -6.67 -3.88
N HIS A 88 20.45 -5.63 -3.20
CA HIS A 88 20.41 -5.52 -1.74
C HIS A 88 19.00 -5.77 -1.18
N SER A 89 18.07 -6.21 -2.02
CA SER A 89 16.68 -6.53 -1.65
C SER A 89 16.48 -8.02 -1.37
N GLY A 90 15.31 -8.38 -0.84
CA GLY A 90 14.94 -9.77 -0.51
C GLY A 90 15.28 -10.22 0.91
N GLY A 91 15.93 -9.40 1.73
CA GLY A 91 16.26 -9.77 3.12
C GLY A 91 15.07 -9.79 4.08
N ALA A 92 13.99 -9.05 3.78
CA ALA A 92 12.85 -8.90 4.69
C ALA A 92 11.85 -10.06 4.57
N VAL A 93 11.01 -10.20 5.61
CA VAL A 93 9.74 -10.95 5.51
C VAL A 93 8.63 -9.98 5.10
N ARG A 94 7.95 -10.28 3.99
CA ARG A 94 6.84 -9.49 3.45
C ARG A 94 5.52 -10.09 3.93
N VAL A 95 4.72 -9.33 4.67
CA VAL A 95 3.43 -9.78 5.22
C VAL A 95 2.31 -8.92 4.65
N GLY A 96 1.42 -9.53 3.87
CA GLY A 96 0.19 -8.88 3.42
C GLY A 96 -0.87 -8.98 4.49
N ILE A 97 -1.56 -7.89 4.80
CA ILE A 97 -2.61 -7.85 5.82
C ILE A 97 -3.90 -7.36 5.16
N THR A 98 -4.93 -8.20 5.19
CA THR A 98 -6.27 -7.88 4.69
C THR A 98 -7.34 -8.20 5.73
N GLY A 99 -8.57 -7.82 5.43
CA GLY A 99 -9.73 -8.06 6.28
C GLY A 99 -10.86 -7.08 5.99
N PRO A 100 -12.11 -7.42 6.32
CA PRO A 100 -13.25 -6.58 6.02
C PRO A 100 -13.14 -5.19 6.69
N PRO A 101 -13.86 -4.18 6.19
CA PRO A 101 -14.03 -2.91 6.90
C PRO A 101 -14.48 -3.16 8.33
N GLY A 102 -13.87 -2.46 9.30
CA GLY A 102 -14.20 -2.65 10.72
C GLY A 102 -13.48 -3.80 11.43
N ALA A 103 -12.73 -4.67 10.72
CA ALA A 103 -11.91 -5.74 11.32
C ALA A 103 -10.80 -5.25 12.26
N GLY A 104 -10.55 -3.94 12.29
CA GLY A 104 -9.51 -3.34 13.13
C GLY A 104 -8.11 -3.45 12.53
N LYS A 105 -7.97 -3.52 11.19
CA LYS A 105 -6.67 -3.62 10.49
C LYS A 105 -5.64 -2.58 10.94
N SER A 106 -5.96 -1.30 10.88
CA SER A 106 -4.99 -0.25 11.25
C SER A 106 -4.60 -0.33 12.73
N THR A 107 -5.55 -0.64 13.62
CA THR A 107 -5.26 -0.88 15.05
C THR A 107 -4.38 -2.11 15.25
N PHE A 108 -4.65 -3.19 14.51
CA PHE A 108 -3.85 -4.40 14.52
C PHE A 108 -2.43 -4.14 14.01
N ILE A 109 -2.26 -3.43 12.90
CA ILE A 109 -0.95 -3.07 12.35
C ILE A 109 -0.18 -2.17 13.31
N ASP A 110 -0.85 -1.22 13.97
CA ASP A 110 -0.22 -0.38 15.01
C ASP A 110 0.33 -1.22 16.17
N ALA A 111 -0.49 -2.13 16.71
CA ALA A 111 -0.11 -3.05 17.78
C ALA A 111 0.99 -4.03 17.36
N PHE A 112 0.79 -4.71 16.23
CA PHE A 112 1.68 -5.72 15.67
C PHE A 112 3.02 -5.13 15.27
N GLY A 113 3.03 -4.01 14.53
CA GLY A 113 4.27 -3.32 14.18
C GLY A 113 5.01 -2.79 15.41
N THR A 114 4.30 -2.32 16.44
CA THR A 114 4.91 -1.85 17.69
C THR A 114 5.56 -3.01 18.45
N LEU A 115 4.91 -4.16 18.50
CA LEU A 115 5.46 -5.40 19.07
C LEU A 115 6.76 -5.80 18.36
N LEU A 116 6.77 -5.78 17.02
CA LEU A 116 7.96 -6.09 16.23
C LEU A 116 9.10 -5.10 16.46
N CYS A 117 8.78 -3.80 16.51
CA CYS A 117 9.78 -2.77 16.83
C CYS A 117 10.39 -2.97 18.23
N THR A 118 9.56 -3.35 19.21
CA THR A 118 9.99 -3.62 20.59
C THR A 118 10.88 -4.86 20.66
N ALA A 119 10.64 -5.85 19.79
CA ALA A 119 11.50 -7.02 19.59
C ALA A 119 12.77 -6.72 18.77
N GLY A 120 13.07 -5.44 18.50
CA GLY A 120 14.29 -5.01 17.81
C GLY A 120 14.23 -5.06 16.29
N LYS A 121 13.08 -5.39 15.68
CA LYS A 121 12.92 -5.41 14.21
C LYS A 121 12.73 -4.01 13.64
N LYS A 122 13.25 -3.79 12.43
CA LYS A 122 12.89 -2.63 11.60
C LYS A 122 11.67 -2.96 10.74
N VAL A 123 10.61 -2.16 10.87
CA VAL A 123 9.30 -2.44 10.27
C VAL A 123 8.90 -1.34 9.29
N ALA A 124 8.64 -1.70 8.04
CA ALA A 124 8.03 -0.82 7.05
C ALA A 124 6.55 -1.17 6.90
N VAL A 125 5.66 -0.18 6.82
CA VAL A 125 4.22 -0.35 6.56
C VAL A 125 3.87 0.40 5.29
N LEU A 126 3.32 -0.32 4.30
CA LEU A 126 2.92 0.18 3.00
C LEU A 126 1.42 -0.06 2.79
N SER A 127 0.65 0.99 2.53
CA SER A 127 -0.77 0.84 2.22
C SER A 127 -0.99 0.68 0.71
N VAL A 128 -1.89 -0.22 0.31
CA VAL A 128 -2.38 -0.38 -1.07
C VAL A 128 -3.86 -0.02 -1.10
N ASP A 129 -4.15 1.18 -1.58
CA ASP A 129 -5.51 1.68 -1.77
C ASP A 129 -5.77 1.90 -3.27
N PRO A 130 -6.70 1.15 -3.89
CA PRO A 130 -7.17 1.40 -5.26
C PRO A 130 -7.95 2.71 -5.45
N SER A 131 -8.09 3.56 -4.43
CA SER A 131 -9.06 4.67 -4.44
C SER A 131 -8.97 5.58 -5.67
N SER A 132 -10.16 5.93 -6.14
CA SER A 132 -10.48 6.65 -7.38
C SER A 132 -9.57 7.85 -7.68
N PRO A 133 -9.30 8.16 -8.97
CA PRO A 133 -8.49 9.32 -9.42
C PRO A 133 -8.93 10.69 -8.87
N ILE A 134 -10.08 10.77 -8.20
CA ILE A 134 -10.64 11.98 -7.57
C ILE A 134 -9.87 12.36 -6.29
N THR A 135 -9.43 11.38 -5.49
CA THR A 135 -8.69 11.66 -4.25
C THR A 135 -7.19 11.71 -4.54
N HIS A 136 -6.55 12.85 -4.33
CA HIS A 136 -5.09 13.05 -4.50
C HIS A 136 -4.24 12.34 -3.42
N GLY A 137 -4.68 11.15 -3.00
CA GLY A 137 -4.13 10.26 -1.99
C GLY A 137 -4.23 10.77 -0.55
N SER A 138 -4.18 9.80 0.36
CA SER A 138 -4.19 10.01 1.80
C SER A 138 -2.78 10.43 2.26
N ILE A 139 -2.49 11.75 2.25
CA ILE A 139 -1.20 12.25 2.76
C ILE A 139 -1.09 12.09 4.28
N LEU A 140 -2.22 12.11 5.01
CA LEU A 140 -2.25 12.21 6.48
C LEU A 140 -3.12 11.14 7.18
N GLY A 141 -4.02 10.47 6.46
CA GLY A 141 -5.06 9.62 7.06
C GLY A 141 -4.54 8.34 7.70
N ASP A 142 -3.50 7.73 7.12
CA ASP A 142 -3.00 6.42 7.57
C ASP A 142 -2.07 6.57 8.77
N LYS A 143 -1.22 7.62 8.80
CA LYS A 143 -0.31 7.88 9.92
C LYS A 143 -1.06 8.29 11.19
N ALA A 144 -2.21 8.97 11.06
CA ALA A 144 -3.06 9.33 12.19
C ALA A 144 -3.76 8.11 12.83
N ARG A 145 -3.91 7.00 12.10
CA ARG A 145 -4.52 5.76 12.59
C ARG A 145 -3.53 4.82 13.29
N MET A 146 -2.23 5.03 13.10
CA MET A 146 -1.13 4.23 13.65
C MET A 146 -0.27 5.07 14.60
N GLU A 147 -0.87 5.51 15.71
CA GLU A 147 -0.28 6.49 16.62
C GLU A 147 0.98 5.95 17.30
N LYS A 148 0.96 4.71 17.83
CA LYS A 148 2.08 4.15 18.59
C LYS A 148 3.23 3.79 17.67
N LEU A 149 2.94 3.14 16.55
CA LEU A 149 3.93 2.70 15.58
C LEU A 149 4.63 3.89 14.92
N SER A 150 3.90 4.96 14.62
CA SER A 150 4.48 6.16 13.99
C SER A 150 5.57 6.85 14.83
N ARG A 151 5.59 6.61 16.15
CA ARG A 151 6.60 7.11 17.09
C ARG A 151 7.81 6.19 17.23
N GLN A 152 7.75 4.96 16.72
CA GLN A 152 8.85 4.01 16.82
C GLN A 152 10.00 4.45 15.89
N PRO A 153 11.25 4.52 16.40
CA PRO A 153 12.41 4.91 15.58
C PRO A 153 12.68 3.90 14.46
N ASN A 154 12.37 2.63 14.71
CA ASN A 154 12.55 1.49 13.80
C ASN A 154 11.38 1.30 12.82
N ALA A 155 10.36 2.16 12.87
CA ALA A 155 9.21 2.09 11.98
C ALA A 155 9.22 3.13 10.86
N PHE A 156 8.78 2.73 9.68
CA PHE A 156 8.54 3.61 8.54
C PHE A 156 7.16 3.33 7.95
N ILE A 157 6.31 4.35 7.86
CA ILE A 157 4.94 4.23 7.37
C ILE A 157 4.80 5.06 6.10
N ARG A 158 4.40 4.43 5.00
CA ARG A 158 4.14 5.06 3.71
C ARG A 158 2.68 4.81 3.29
N PRO A 159 1.82 5.85 3.27
CA PRO A 159 0.48 5.76 2.69
C PRO A 159 0.52 5.41 1.21
N SER A 160 -0.61 4.91 0.69
CA SER A 160 -0.76 4.52 -0.72
C SER A 160 -0.40 5.68 -1.67
N PRO A 161 0.31 5.41 -2.79
CA PRO A 161 0.63 6.41 -3.79
C PRO A 161 -0.64 6.99 -4.43
N SER A 162 -0.69 8.32 -4.57
CA SER A 162 -1.87 9.05 -5.04
C SER A 162 -2.13 8.91 -6.55
N GLY A 163 -3.40 8.78 -6.94
CA GLY A 163 -3.89 9.05 -8.30
C GLY A 163 -3.40 8.08 -9.38
N CYS A 164 -2.93 6.89 -9.00
CA CYS A 164 -2.59 5.82 -9.93
C CYS A 164 -3.82 4.92 -10.13
N GLU A 165 -3.99 4.39 -11.34
CA GLU A 165 -4.84 3.20 -11.52
C GLU A 165 -4.30 2.05 -10.67
N LEU A 166 -5.13 1.04 -10.40
CA LEU A 166 -4.80 -0.10 -9.55
C LEU A 166 -3.44 -0.74 -9.91
N GLY A 167 -3.12 -0.86 -11.21
CA GLY A 167 -1.83 -1.38 -11.68
C GLY A 167 -0.64 -0.49 -11.29
N GLY A 168 -0.79 0.83 -11.45
CA GLY A 168 0.25 1.79 -11.06
C GLY A 168 0.47 1.84 -9.55
N VAL A 169 -0.57 1.65 -8.72
CA VAL A 169 -0.40 1.53 -7.26
C VAL A 169 0.43 0.29 -6.92
N ALA A 170 0.05 -0.87 -7.48
CA ALA A 170 0.78 -2.12 -7.25
C ALA A 170 2.25 -2.03 -7.69
N ARG A 171 2.52 -1.36 -8.82
CA ARG A 171 3.88 -1.06 -9.30
C ARG A 171 4.72 -0.34 -8.25
N ARG A 172 4.24 0.83 -7.84
CA ARG A 172 4.98 1.69 -6.91
C ARG A 172 5.18 1.03 -5.57
N THR A 173 4.21 0.25 -5.09
CA THR A 173 4.35 -0.51 -3.85
C THR A 173 5.46 -1.55 -3.97
N ARG A 174 5.54 -2.33 -5.05
CA ARG A 174 6.62 -3.30 -5.28
C ARG A 174 8.00 -2.64 -5.36
N GLU A 175 8.11 -1.55 -6.09
CA GLU A 175 9.34 -0.74 -6.17
C GLU A 175 9.73 -0.21 -4.77
N THR A 176 8.75 0.21 -3.97
CA THR A 176 8.95 0.68 -2.59
C THR A 176 9.41 -0.45 -1.65
N ILE A 177 8.88 -1.66 -1.81
CA ILE A 177 9.35 -2.85 -1.05
C ILE A 177 10.86 -3.04 -1.28
N VAL A 178 11.34 -2.95 -2.53
CA VAL A 178 12.77 -3.06 -2.86
C VAL A 178 13.60 -2.00 -2.13
N LEU A 179 13.13 -0.75 -2.11
CA LEU A 179 13.81 0.34 -1.40
C LEU A 179 13.84 0.12 0.12
N CYS A 180 12.74 -0.34 0.71
CA CYS A 180 12.68 -0.68 2.13
C CYS A 180 13.62 -1.84 2.48
N GLU A 181 13.63 -2.91 1.70
CA GLU A 181 14.54 -4.04 1.93
C GLU A 181 16.00 -3.60 1.82
N ALA A 182 16.35 -2.81 0.80
CA ALA A 182 17.70 -2.28 0.64
C ALA A 182 18.11 -1.31 1.75
N ALA A 183 17.15 -0.66 2.42
CA ALA A 183 17.39 0.18 3.59
C ALA A 183 17.55 -0.63 4.90
N GLY A 184 17.49 -1.96 4.82
CA GLY A 184 17.69 -2.87 5.95
C GLY A 184 16.47 -3.03 6.84
N PHE A 185 15.25 -2.89 6.29
CA PHE A 185 14.04 -3.27 7.02
C PHE A 185 13.92 -4.80 7.09
N ASP A 186 13.60 -5.34 8.26
CA ASP A 186 13.47 -6.79 8.48
C ASP A 186 12.08 -7.31 8.11
N VAL A 187 11.06 -6.47 8.27
CA VAL A 187 9.66 -6.81 8.02
C VAL A 187 9.00 -5.70 7.22
N VAL A 188 8.31 -6.08 6.14
CA VAL A 188 7.49 -5.16 5.34
C VAL A 188 6.03 -5.60 5.41
N LEU A 189 5.20 -4.80 6.06
CA LEU A 189 3.76 -5.00 6.18
C LEU A 189 3.07 -4.28 5.02
N VAL A 190 2.24 -4.99 4.25
CA VAL A 190 1.49 -4.44 3.13
C VAL A 190 0.00 -4.54 3.43
N GLU A 191 -0.64 -3.42 3.72
CA GLU A 191 -2.08 -3.37 4.05
C GLU A 191 -2.94 -3.18 2.80
N THR A 192 -4.05 -3.91 2.68
CA THR A 192 -5.14 -3.56 1.75
C THR A 192 -6.05 -2.51 2.38
N VAL A 193 -6.32 -1.43 1.65
CA VAL A 193 -7.33 -0.43 2.05
C VAL A 193 -8.61 -0.67 1.27
N GLY A 194 -9.73 -0.80 1.98
CA GLY A 194 -11.09 -0.76 1.40
C GLY A 194 -11.65 -2.10 0.89
N VAL A 195 -12.70 -1.98 0.07
CA VAL A 195 -13.41 -3.07 -0.62
C VAL A 195 -12.94 -3.11 -2.09
N GLY A 196 -12.35 -4.22 -2.55
CA GLY A 196 -11.74 -4.28 -3.87
C GLY A 196 -11.29 -5.67 -4.34
N GLN A 197 -10.39 -5.66 -5.32
CA GLN A 197 -9.59 -6.81 -5.80
C GLN A 197 -8.10 -6.62 -5.44
N SER A 198 -7.82 -5.80 -4.42
CA SER A 198 -6.45 -5.49 -3.96
C SER A 198 -5.80 -6.67 -3.25
N GLU A 199 -6.59 -7.64 -2.78
CA GLU A 199 -6.13 -8.84 -2.08
C GLU A 199 -5.23 -9.71 -2.96
N VAL A 200 -5.64 -9.94 -4.22
CA VAL A 200 -4.85 -10.73 -5.19
C VAL A 200 -3.54 -10.02 -5.51
N LEU A 201 -3.56 -8.69 -5.64
CA LEU A 201 -2.36 -7.89 -5.91
C LEU A 201 -1.39 -7.93 -4.74
N VAL A 202 -1.87 -7.71 -3.52
CA VAL A 202 -1.05 -7.80 -2.31
C VAL A 202 -0.50 -9.20 -2.16
N ARG A 203 -1.30 -10.25 -2.37
CA ARG A 203 -0.84 -11.64 -2.35
C ARG A 203 0.29 -11.90 -3.34
N GLY A 204 0.25 -11.25 -4.50
CA GLY A 204 1.27 -11.33 -5.53
C GLY A 204 2.61 -10.66 -5.18
N MET A 205 2.72 -9.92 -4.07
CA MET A 205 3.97 -9.21 -3.70
C MET A 205 4.47 -9.52 -2.28
N VAL A 206 3.80 -10.42 -1.55
CA VAL A 206 4.14 -10.76 -0.15
C VAL A 206 4.47 -12.24 0.01
N ASP A 207 5.19 -12.57 1.07
CA ASP A 207 5.57 -13.93 1.40
C ASP A 207 4.46 -14.63 2.18
N CYS A 208 3.89 -13.94 3.18
CA CYS A 208 2.82 -14.44 4.04
C CYS A 208 1.58 -13.55 3.89
N PHE A 209 0.40 -14.15 3.74
CA PHE A 209 -0.87 -13.43 3.66
C PHE A 209 -1.71 -13.67 4.93
N LEU A 210 -1.82 -12.64 5.75
CA LEU A 210 -2.57 -12.60 7.00
C LEU A 210 -3.97 -12.02 6.77
N VAL A 211 -5.00 -12.79 7.11
CA VAL A 211 -6.40 -12.36 7.00
C VAL A 211 -6.97 -12.10 8.40
N LEU A 212 -7.37 -10.85 8.65
CA LEU A 212 -8.11 -10.48 9.85
C LEU A 212 -9.61 -10.73 9.66
N LEU A 213 -10.23 -11.32 10.68
CA LEU A 213 -11.63 -11.70 10.73
C LEU A 213 -12.33 -11.02 11.93
N LEU A 214 -13.67 -11.00 11.93
CA LEU A 214 -14.48 -10.53 13.04
C LEU A 214 -15.37 -11.64 13.60
N ALA A 215 -15.67 -11.54 14.89
CA ALA A 215 -16.66 -12.38 15.55
C ALA A 215 -18.09 -11.92 15.26
N GLY A 216 -19.04 -12.85 15.12
CA GLY A 216 -20.48 -12.55 15.07
C GLY A 216 -21.00 -12.02 13.73
N ALA A 217 -20.16 -11.98 12.70
CA ALA A 217 -20.58 -11.69 11.34
C ALA A 217 -20.98 -12.99 10.63
N GLY A 218 -22.05 -13.64 11.09
CA GLY A 218 -22.49 -14.98 10.66
C GLY A 218 -22.71 -15.14 9.14
N ASP A 219 -22.89 -14.05 8.40
CA ASP A 219 -22.97 -14.04 6.92
C ASP A 219 -21.62 -13.71 6.23
N GLU A 220 -20.55 -13.40 6.96
CA GLU A 220 -19.25 -13.05 6.37
C GLU A 220 -18.45 -14.26 5.90
N LEU A 221 -18.83 -15.50 6.21
CA LEU A 221 -18.27 -16.64 5.48
C LEU A 221 -18.69 -16.61 4.00
N GLN A 222 -19.80 -15.93 3.67
CA GLN A 222 -20.15 -15.52 2.29
C GLN A 222 -19.52 -14.16 1.90
N GLY A 223 -19.32 -13.24 2.85
CA GLY A 223 -18.75 -11.90 2.61
C GLY A 223 -17.23 -11.87 2.36
N ILE A 224 -16.49 -12.78 2.98
CA ILE A 224 -15.12 -13.11 2.61
C ILE A 224 -15.25 -14.03 1.41
N LYS A 225 -15.10 -13.45 0.21
CA LYS A 225 -15.11 -14.19 -1.05
C LYS A 225 -14.31 -15.48 -0.84
N LYS A 226 -14.88 -16.64 -1.19
CA LYS A 226 -14.22 -17.96 -1.11
C LYS A 226 -12.73 -17.91 -1.51
N GLY A 227 -12.40 -17.12 -2.54
CA GLY A 227 -11.04 -16.91 -3.01
C GLY A 227 -10.08 -16.12 -2.10
N ILE A 228 -10.50 -15.42 -1.04
CA ILE A 228 -9.59 -14.74 -0.10
C ILE A 228 -9.09 -15.73 0.97
N ILE A 229 -9.98 -16.59 1.47
CA ILE A 229 -9.62 -17.62 2.46
C ILE A 229 -8.63 -18.60 1.86
N GLU A 230 -8.80 -18.95 0.58
CA GLU A 230 -7.87 -19.81 -0.18
C GLU A 230 -6.45 -19.22 -0.31
N LEU A 231 -6.29 -17.90 -0.18
CA LEU A 231 -5.00 -17.23 -0.26
C LEU A 231 -4.33 -17.05 1.11
N ALA A 232 -5.03 -17.35 2.20
CA ALA A 232 -4.57 -17.08 3.57
C ALA A 232 -3.50 -18.08 4.01
N ASP A 233 -2.36 -17.57 4.47
CA ASP A 233 -1.34 -18.37 5.14
C ASP A 233 -1.55 -18.37 6.67
N VAL A 234 -2.15 -17.30 7.23
CA VAL A 234 -2.53 -17.16 8.65
C VAL A 234 -3.85 -16.42 8.75
N LEU A 235 -4.73 -16.81 9.68
CA LEU A 235 -5.98 -16.11 9.97
C LEU A 235 -6.03 -15.67 11.44
N ALA A 236 -6.57 -14.49 11.70
CA ALA A 236 -6.74 -13.97 13.05
C ALA A 236 -8.12 -13.34 13.23
N VAL A 237 -8.93 -13.90 14.12
CA VAL A 237 -10.19 -13.33 14.59
C VAL A 237 -9.87 -12.25 15.61
N ASN A 238 -9.99 -11.00 15.18
CA ASN A 238 -9.66 -9.84 16.00
C ASN A 238 -10.82 -9.43 16.91
N LYS A 239 -10.55 -8.53 17.87
CA LYS A 239 -11.49 -8.04 18.89
C LYS A 239 -11.94 -9.12 19.89
N ALA A 240 -11.06 -10.06 20.23
CA ALA A 240 -11.30 -11.08 21.24
C ALA A 240 -11.15 -10.53 22.68
N ASP A 241 -11.83 -9.43 22.98
CA ASP A 241 -11.76 -8.71 24.26
C ASP A 241 -13.14 -8.46 24.87
N GLY A 242 -13.18 -8.26 26.18
CA GLY A 242 -14.41 -8.03 26.95
C GLY A 242 -15.49 -9.07 26.68
N ASP A 243 -16.71 -8.60 26.49
CA ASP A 243 -17.89 -9.44 26.21
C ASP A 243 -17.82 -10.16 24.85
N ASN A 244 -16.93 -9.74 23.95
CA ASN A 244 -16.79 -10.32 22.63
C ASN A 244 -15.85 -11.53 22.59
N ARG A 245 -15.08 -11.79 23.66
CA ARG A 245 -14.11 -12.89 23.71
C ARG A 245 -14.73 -14.24 23.36
N THR A 246 -15.83 -14.62 24.03
CA THR A 246 -16.51 -15.90 23.80
C THR A 246 -16.98 -16.06 22.35
N ARG A 247 -17.46 -14.97 21.74
CA ARG A 247 -17.89 -14.96 20.32
C ARG A 247 -16.71 -15.11 19.37
N ALA A 248 -15.59 -14.43 19.66
CA ALA A 248 -14.39 -14.50 18.85
C ALA A 248 -13.77 -15.90 18.88
N GLU A 249 -13.72 -16.53 20.04
CA GLU A 249 -13.25 -17.92 20.18
C GLU A 249 -14.18 -18.92 19.48
N ALA A 250 -15.50 -18.69 19.53
CA ALA A 250 -16.46 -19.52 18.79
C ALA A 250 -16.24 -19.42 17.27
N ALA A 251 -16.07 -18.19 16.75
CA ALA A 251 -15.75 -17.95 15.35
C ALA A 251 -14.39 -18.56 14.96
N GLN A 252 -13.38 -18.43 15.81
CA GLN A 252 -12.06 -19.05 15.60
C GLN A 252 -12.17 -20.57 15.42
N ARG A 253 -12.95 -21.26 16.27
CA ARG A 253 -13.21 -22.70 16.13
C ARG A 253 -14.02 -23.05 14.88
N GLU A 254 -14.95 -22.19 14.47
CA GLU A 254 -15.73 -22.38 13.25
C GLU A 254 -14.85 -22.30 11.99
N PHE A 255 -14.07 -21.24 11.84
CA PHE A 255 -13.15 -21.08 10.72
C PHE A 255 -12.07 -22.18 10.70
N ALA A 256 -11.55 -22.57 11.86
CA ALA A 256 -10.58 -23.67 11.95
C ALA A 256 -11.17 -24.99 11.43
N ARG A 257 -12.43 -25.29 11.76
CA ARG A 257 -13.14 -26.47 11.24
C ARG A 257 -13.39 -26.36 9.74
N ALA A 258 -13.84 -25.20 9.26
CA ALA A 258 -14.10 -24.98 7.83
C ALA A 258 -12.83 -25.16 6.99
N LEU A 259 -11.70 -24.60 7.43
CA LEU A 259 -10.40 -24.76 6.75
C LEU A 259 -9.94 -26.21 6.72
N HIS A 260 -10.17 -26.97 7.79
CA HIS A 260 -9.84 -28.40 7.81
C HIS A 260 -10.54 -29.19 6.70
N TYR A 261 -11.79 -28.82 6.33
CA TYR A 261 -12.51 -29.44 5.21
C TYR A 261 -12.08 -28.94 3.83
N LEU A 262 -11.52 -27.73 3.74
CA LEU A 262 -11.04 -27.14 2.49
C LEU A 262 -9.58 -27.51 2.18
N ALA A 263 -8.86 -28.05 3.15
CA ALA A 263 -7.42 -28.14 3.05
C ALA A 263 -6.93 -29.24 2.10
N ALA A 264 -5.78 -28.94 1.51
CA ALA A 264 -4.99 -29.77 0.60
C ALA A 264 -4.50 -31.09 1.27
N PRO A 265 -4.02 -32.06 0.46
CA PRO A 265 -3.52 -33.38 0.92
C PRO A 265 -2.55 -33.34 2.12
N GLU A 266 -2.40 -34.50 2.77
CA GLU A 266 -1.52 -34.71 3.92
C GLU A 266 -0.12 -34.10 3.70
N GLY A 267 0.34 -33.29 4.66
CA GLY A 267 1.65 -32.61 4.61
C GLY A 267 1.62 -31.17 4.08
N ALA A 268 0.50 -30.68 3.54
CA ALA A 268 0.32 -29.28 3.18
C ALA A 268 0.22 -28.37 4.43
N TRP A 269 0.64 -27.10 4.28
CA TRP A 269 0.45 -26.09 5.33
C TRP A 269 -1.03 -25.90 5.61
N GLN A 270 -1.40 -26.01 6.89
CA GLN A 270 -2.73 -25.76 7.39
C GLN A 270 -2.74 -24.36 8.03
N PRO A 271 -3.41 -23.37 7.41
CA PRO A 271 -3.43 -22.02 7.95
C PRO A 271 -4.02 -22.00 9.36
N PRO A 272 -3.26 -21.56 10.39
CA PRO A 272 -3.79 -21.48 11.73
C PRO A 272 -4.81 -20.35 11.83
N VAL A 273 -5.89 -20.60 12.57
CA VAL A 273 -6.87 -19.57 12.96
C VAL A 273 -6.66 -19.23 14.43
N LEU A 274 -6.30 -17.98 14.70
CA LEU A 274 -6.01 -17.48 16.04
C LEU A 274 -7.09 -16.48 16.47
N ALA A 275 -7.30 -16.33 17.78
CA ALA A 275 -8.09 -15.23 18.33
C ALA A 275 -7.13 -14.20 18.94
N CYS A 276 -7.36 -12.91 18.68
CA CYS A 276 -6.53 -11.84 19.22
C CYS A 276 -7.34 -10.58 19.51
N SER A 277 -6.77 -9.69 20.33
CA SER A 277 -7.24 -8.33 20.49
C SER A 277 -6.08 -7.36 20.24
N ALA A 278 -6.17 -6.64 19.12
CA ALA A 278 -5.27 -5.52 18.84
C ALA A 278 -5.36 -4.40 19.89
N TYR A 279 -6.49 -4.29 20.61
CA TYR A 279 -6.71 -3.26 21.61
C TYR A 279 -5.95 -3.56 22.91
N THR A 280 -6.01 -4.82 23.39
CA THR A 280 -5.33 -5.26 24.62
C THR A 280 -3.95 -5.88 24.37
N ASN A 281 -3.55 -6.06 23.10
CA ASN A 281 -2.37 -6.80 22.62
C ASN A 281 -2.38 -8.32 22.89
N GLU A 282 -3.47 -8.88 23.40
CA GLU A 282 -3.59 -10.31 23.64
C GLU A 282 -3.68 -11.09 22.31
N GLY A 283 -2.96 -12.21 22.18
CA GLY A 283 -2.96 -13.03 20.96
C GLY A 283 -2.13 -12.47 19.81
N VAL A 284 -1.71 -11.19 19.86
CA VAL A 284 -0.88 -10.55 18.82
C VAL A 284 0.52 -11.18 18.72
N PRO A 285 1.24 -11.48 19.83
CA PRO A 285 2.50 -12.23 19.78
C PRO A 285 2.36 -13.61 19.11
N GLU A 286 1.26 -14.31 19.38
CA GLU A 286 0.97 -15.64 18.84
C GLU A 286 0.71 -15.60 17.34
N VAL A 287 0.10 -14.52 16.84
CA VAL A 287 -0.05 -14.27 15.39
C VAL A 287 1.32 -14.09 14.75
N TRP A 288 2.26 -13.34 15.37
CA TRP A 288 3.62 -13.22 14.83
C TRP A 288 4.34 -14.57 14.82
N ALA A 289 4.24 -15.35 15.90
CA ALA A 289 4.81 -16.69 15.96
C ALA A 289 4.24 -17.61 14.87
N ALA A 290 2.96 -17.45 14.50
CA ALA A 290 2.38 -18.19 13.37
C ALA A 290 2.96 -17.77 12.03
N VAL A 291 3.18 -16.47 11.81
CA VAL A 291 3.87 -15.96 10.61
C VAL A 291 5.30 -16.54 10.53
N GLU A 292 6.04 -16.55 11.63
CA GLU A 292 7.39 -17.13 11.68
C GLU A 292 7.38 -18.63 11.36
N ARG A 293 6.43 -19.39 11.91
CA ARG A 293 6.26 -20.81 11.59
C ARG A 293 5.95 -21.03 10.11
N PHE A 294 5.07 -20.22 9.53
CA PHE A 294 4.76 -20.30 8.10
C PHE A 294 6.01 -20.02 7.25
N VAL A 295 6.76 -18.96 7.55
CA VAL A 295 7.99 -18.61 6.83
C VAL A 295 9.01 -19.75 6.94
N ALA A 296 9.17 -20.34 8.13
CA ALA A 296 10.07 -21.49 8.33
C ALA A 296 9.62 -22.71 7.51
N TYR A 297 8.32 -23.03 7.50
CA TYR A 297 7.75 -24.09 6.68
C TYR A 297 8.02 -23.85 5.19
N ALA A 298 7.70 -22.65 4.69
CA ALA A 298 7.86 -22.30 3.28
C ALA A 298 9.32 -22.33 2.83
N ARG A 299 10.26 -21.92 3.69
CA ARG A 299 11.70 -22.04 3.43
C ARG A 299 12.16 -23.49 3.44
N GLY A 300 11.70 -24.29 4.41
CA GLY A 300 12.02 -25.72 4.50
C GLY A 300 11.56 -26.52 3.27
N GLN A 301 10.44 -26.13 2.66
CA GLN A 301 9.91 -26.74 1.43
C GLN A 301 10.48 -26.12 0.14
N GLY A 302 11.32 -25.09 0.23
CA GLY A 302 11.80 -24.33 -0.93
C GLY A 302 10.73 -23.46 -1.62
N SER A 303 9.48 -23.49 -1.16
CA SER A 303 8.35 -22.74 -1.75
C SER A 303 8.44 -21.23 -1.50
N PHE A 304 9.21 -20.79 -0.50
CA PHE A 304 9.44 -19.36 -0.22
C PHE A 304 10.13 -18.64 -1.40
N GLU A 305 11.28 -19.17 -1.86
CA GLU A 305 12.03 -18.57 -2.97
C GLU A 305 11.34 -18.80 -4.32
N LEU A 306 10.69 -19.96 -4.50
CA LEU A 306 9.90 -20.25 -5.69
C LEU A 306 8.77 -19.22 -5.86
N ARG A 307 8.01 -18.96 -4.79
CA ARG A 307 6.93 -17.98 -4.76
C ARG A 307 7.44 -16.60 -5.17
N ARG A 308 8.57 -16.14 -4.62
CA ARG A 308 9.16 -14.84 -5.00
C ARG A 308 9.56 -14.75 -6.46
N ARG A 309 10.09 -15.83 -7.04
CA ARG A 309 10.44 -15.89 -8.47
C ARG A 309 9.19 -15.82 -9.34
N GLU A 310 8.15 -16.59 -9.02
CA GLU A 310 6.87 -16.55 -9.72
C GLU A 310 6.24 -15.15 -9.65
N GLN A 311 6.27 -14.53 -8.47
CA GLN A 311 5.80 -13.16 -8.26
C GLN A 311 6.60 -12.13 -9.06
N ALA A 312 7.91 -12.34 -9.27
CA ALA A 312 8.75 -11.47 -10.09
C ALA A 312 8.48 -11.66 -11.59
N LEU A 313 8.24 -12.89 -12.05
CA LEU A 313 7.85 -13.17 -13.44
C LEU A 313 6.48 -12.61 -13.76
N ALA A 314 5.48 -12.86 -12.92
CA ALA A 314 4.15 -12.27 -13.06
C ALA A 314 4.21 -10.73 -13.06
N TRP A 315 5.17 -10.16 -12.34
CA TRP A 315 5.39 -8.72 -12.31
C TRP A 315 5.99 -8.18 -13.60
N LEU A 316 6.95 -8.88 -14.19
CA LEU A 316 7.49 -8.54 -15.50
C LEU A 316 6.38 -8.48 -16.55
N GLU A 317 5.52 -9.49 -16.61
CA GLU A 317 4.38 -9.53 -17.53
C GLU A 317 3.43 -8.34 -17.31
N ALA A 318 3.11 -8.02 -16.05
CA ALA A 318 2.27 -6.87 -15.73
C ALA A 318 2.88 -5.53 -16.17
N LEU A 319 4.22 -5.38 -16.05
CA LEU A 319 4.93 -4.19 -16.53
C LEU A 319 4.96 -4.09 -18.05
N VAL A 320 5.08 -5.21 -18.76
CA VAL A 320 4.99 -5.26 -20.22
C VAL A 320 3.60 -4.81 -20.67
N ASP A 321 2.55 -5.35 -20.05
CA ASP A 321 1.15 -4.96 -20.33
C ASP A 321 0.90 -3.47 -20.08
N GLU A 322 1.40 -2.92 -18.96
CA GLU A 322 1.32 -1.49 -18.66
C GLU A 322 2.06 -0.67 -19.72
N GLY A 323 3.30 -1.06 -20.06
CA GLY A 323 4.10 -0.39 -21.08
C GLY A 323 3.46 -0.40 -22.47
N LEU A 324 2.83 -1.51 -22.86
CA LEU A 324 2.07 -1.60 -24.12
C LEU A 324 0.86 -0.67 -24.12
N ARG A 325 0.12 -0.57 -23.01
CA ARG A 325 -1.01 0.36 -22.87
C ARG A 325 -0.56 1.83 -22.95
N GLU A 326 0.53 2.18 -22.28
CA GLU A 326 1.12 3.53 -22.34
C GLU A 326 1.61 3.86 -23.77
N ALA A 327 2.33 2.94 -24.39
CA ALA A 327 2.83 3.10 -25.76
C ALA A 327 1.68 3.27 -26.76
N PHE A 328 0.62 2.47 -26.63
CA PHE A 328 -0.60 2.58 -27.44
C PHE A 328 -1.31 3.92 -27.23
N ALA A 329 -1.45 4.38 -25.97
CA ALA A 329 -2.08 5.65 -25.65
C ALA A 329 -1.29 6.86 -26.18
N ALA A 330 0.04 6.74 -26.30
CA ALA A 330 0.91 7.78 -26.84
C ALA A 330 0.85 7.90 -28.37
N GLN A 331 0.24 6.95 -29.10
CA GLN A 331 0.18 6.99 -30.57
C GLN A 331 -0.80 8.05 -31.09
N PRO A 332 -0.34 9.10 -31.80
CA PRO A 332 -1.21 10.18 -32.25
C PRO A 332 -2.31 9.72 -33.23
N ALA A 333 -2.01 8.75 -34.09
CA ALA A 333 -2.96 8.21 -35.06
C ALA A 333 -4.13 7.48 -34.39
N ALA A 334 -3.83 6.60 -33.42
CA ALA A 334 -4.85 5.92 -32.62
C ALA A 334 -5.65 6.92 -31.76
N ALA A 335 -5.00 7.93 -31.19
CA ALA A 335 -5.67 8.96 -30.40
C ALA A 335 -6.69 9.78 -31.22
N ARG A 336 -6.37 10.11 -32.49
CA ARG A 336 -7.27 10.81 -33.41
C ARG A 336 -8.52 9.98 -33.74
N LEU A 337 -8.34 8.69 -34.04
CA LEU A 337 -9.44 7.77 -34.40
C LEU A 337 -10.30 7.35 -33.20
N ARG A 338 -9.75 7.35 -31.98
CA ARG A 338 -10.41 6.84 -30.78
C ARG A 338 -11.78 7.46 -30.53
N ARG A 339 -11.91 8.78 -30.70
CA ARG A 339 -13.17 9.48 -30.43
C ARG A 339 -14.27 9.07 -31.41
N GLU A 340 -13.94 9.00 -32.70
CA GLU A 340 -14.87 8.61 -33.76
C GLU A 340 -15.32 7.16 -33.61
N LEU A 341 -14.36 6.23 -33.46
CA LEU A 341 -14.68 4.81 -33.32
C LEU A 341 -15.46 4.52 -32.03
N ALA A 342 -15.17 5.22 -30.93
CA ALA A 342 -15.97 5.09 -29.70
C ALA A 342 -17.42 5.53 -29.90
N GLN A 343 -17.67 6.58 -30.70
CA GLN A 343 -19.04 7.02 -31.02
C GLN A 343 -19.77 5.99 -31.89
N GLN A 344 -19.10 5.43 -32.91
CA GLN A 344 -19.69 4.40 -33.77
C GLN A 344 -20.00 3.11 -33.00
N VAL A 345 -19.17 2.74 -32.02
CA VAL A 345 -19.46 1.61 -31.12
C VAL A 345 -20.65 1.92 -30.21
N ALA A 346 -20.67 3.11 -29.59
CA ALA A 346 -21.74 3.51 -28.70
C ALA A 346 -23.11 3.63 -29.40
N SER A 347 -23.11 4.00 -30.69
CA SER A 347 -24.32 4.07 -31.52
C SER A 347 -24.72 2.73 -32.17
N GLY A 348 -23.93 1.67 -31.97
CA GLY A 348 -24.18 0.35 -32.56
C GLY A 348 -23.85 0.23 -34.05
N GLN A 349 -23.25 1.24 -34.67
CA GLN A 349 -22.87 1.25 -36.08
C GLN A 349 -21.63 0.40 -36.38
N LEU A 350 -20.76 0.21 -35.38
CA LEU A 350 -19.53 -0.59 -35.52
C LEU A 350 -19.38 -1.54 -34.32
N PRO A 351 -19.17 -2.85 -34.54
CA PRO A 351 -18.87 -3.77 -33.45
C PRO A 351 -17.55 -3.43 -32.73
N ALA A 352 -17.54 -3.52 -31.39
CA ALA A 352 -16.36 -3.24 -30.57
C ALA A 352 -15.08 -4.00 -30.99
N PRO A 353 -15.13 -5.30 -31.37
CA PRO A 353 -13.93 -6.01 -31.84
C PRO A 353 -13.32 -5.41 -33.12
N THR A 354 -14.16 -4.90 -34.03
CA THR A 354 -13.70 -4.28 -35.28
C THR A 354 -13.06 -2.92 -35.01
N ALA A 355 -13.70 -2.10 -34.17
CA ALA A 355 -13.14 -0.83 -33.73
C ALA A 355 -11.78 -1.01 -33.03
N ALA A 356 -11.66 -2.03 -32.16
CA ALA A 356 -10.40 -2.36 -31.49
C ALA A 356 -9.29 -2.72 -32.48
N ARG A 357 -9.56 -3.57 -33.48
CA ARG A 357 -8.57 -3.91 -34.53
C ARG A 357 -8.14 -2.68 -35.34
N GLN A 358 -9.08 -1.79 -35.69
CA GLN A 358 -8.76 -0.56 -36.41
C GLN A 358 -7.88 0.38 -35.57
N LEU A 359 -8.16 0.51 -34.27
CA LEU A 359 -7.32 1.29 -33.36
C LEU A 359 -5.90 0.71 -33.21
N LEU A 360 -5.79 -0.60 -33.06
CA LEU A 360 -4.49 -1.29 -32.96
C LEU A 360 -3.69 -1.15 -34.27
N ALA A 361 -4.33 -1.33 -35.42
CA ALA A 361 -3.70 -1.13 -36.72
C ALA A 361 -3.21 0.31 -36.90
N ALA A 362 -4.01 1.31 -36.49
CA ALA A 362 -3.61 2.71 -36.53
C ALA A 362 -2.45 3.04 -35.58
N ALA A 363 -2.27 2.27 -34.52
CA ALA A 363 -1.11 2.35 -33.63
C ALA A 363 0.13 1.62 -34.18
N GLY A 364 0.07 1.05 -35.38
CA GLY A 364 1.16 0.22 -35.95
C GLY A 364 1.28 -1.16 -35.30
N MET A 365 0.29 -1.58 -34.50
CA MET A 365 0.25 -2.86 -33.83
C MET A 365 -0.58 -3.83 -34.68
N THR A 366 0.06 -4.48 -35.66
CA THR A 366 -0.59 -5.52 -36.46
C THR A 366 -0.71 -6.81 -35.65
N GLN A 367 -1.93 -7.32 -35.51
CA GLN A 367 -2.16 -8.67 -34.96
C GLN A 367 -1.50 -9.70 -35.88
N PRO A 368 -0.91 -10.79 -35.34
CA PRO A 368 -0.46 -11.89 -36.17
C PRO A 368 -1.63 -12.44 -37.00
N PRO A 369 -1.41 -12.90 -38.23
CA PRO A 369 -2.45 -13.56 -39.00
C PRO A 369 -2.94 -14.78 -38.20
N THR A 370 -4.26 -14.90 -38.05
CA THR A 370 -4.95 -16.00 -37.38
C THR A 370 -4.70 -17.34 -38.04
#